data_AF-A0A534TE10-F1
#
_entry.id   AF-A0A534TE10-F1
#
_cell.length_a   1.000
_cell.length_b   1.000
_cell.length_c   1.000
_cell.angle_alpha   90.00
_cell.angle_beta   90.00
_cell.angle_gamma   90.00
#
_symmetry.space_group_name_H-M   'P 1'
#
loop_
_entity.id
_entity.type
_entity.pdbx_description
1 polymer ?
#
loop_
_entity_poly.entity_id
_entity_poly.type
_entity_poly.pdbx_seq_one_letter_code
_entity_poly.pdbx_strand_id
1 'polypeptide(L)'
;MDVTGAGALFMSAEYAVKAVIVEHYSFLPPHFKSHRIVNLSHQIGLWSQLPPDLRSHLADMALLDPNVRDPRETRPTRGAPRAYESLVSSSSNAEWQQRLTTAPRFIQYIERDVIGTPAAFGKLTF
;
A
#
# COMPACT_ATOMS: atom_id res chain seq x y z
N MET A 1 1.44 -17.19 12.81
CA MET A 1 0.51 -16.28 12.12
C MET A 1 0.62 -16.55 10.61
N ASP A 2 -0.48 -16.59 9.88
CA ASP A 2 -0.47 -16.94 8.45
C ASP A 2 0.10 -15.80 7.59
N VAL A 3 1.27 -16.04 7.00
CA VAL A 3 2.02 -15.10 6.13
C VAL A 3 1.24 -14.79 4.84
N THR A 4 0.32 -15.67 4.46
CA THR A 4 -0.52 -15.56 3.26
C THR A 4 -1.53 -14.42 3.39
N GLY A 5 -2.12 -14.24 4.58
CA GLY A 5 -3.10 -13.17 4.84
C GLY A 5 -2.49 -11.78 4.79
N ALA A 6 -1.29 -11.61 5.33
CA ALA A 6 -0.56 -10.34 5.30
C ALA A 6 -0.22 -9.89 3.87
N GLY A 7 0.27 -10.82 3.04
CA GLY A 7 0.61 -10.55 1.65
C GLY A 7 -0.61 -10.22 0.81
N ALA A 8 -1.73 -10.92 1.04
CA ALA A 8 -3.00 -10.64 0.38
C ALA A 8 -3.50 -9.22 0.67
N LEU A 9 -3.33 -8.72 1.89
CA LEU A 9 -3.76 -7.37 2.27
C LEU A 9 -2.88 -6.29 1.67
N PHE A 10 -1.55 -6.49 1.67
CA PHE A 10 -0.63 -5.62 0.94
C PHE A 10 -1.00 -5.47 -0.51
N MET A 11 -1.20 -6.60 -1.20
CA MET A 11 -1.63 -6.57 -2.58
C MET A 11 -3.01 -5.91 -2.73
N SER A 12 -3.96 -6.20 -1.85
CA SER A 12 -5.33 -5.63 -1.92
C SER A 12 -5.35 -4.11 -1.79
N ALA A 13 -4.60 -3.55 -0.84
CA ALA A 13 -4.51 -2.10 -0.67
C ALA A 13 -3.84 -1.45 -1.89
N GLU A 14 -2.80 -2.07 -2.45
CA GLU A 14 -2.13 -1.57 -3.64
C GLU A 14 -3.03 -1.64 -4.88
N TYR A 15 -3.77 -2.73 -5.07
CA TYR A 15 -4.75 -2.86 -6.13
C TYR A 15 -5.89 -1.85 -5.98
N ALA A 16 -6.32 -1.51 -4.76
CA ALA A 16 -7.30 -0.46 -4.53
C ALA A 16 -6.79 0.92 -5.01
N VAL A 17 -5.54 1.26 -4.71
CA VAL A 17 -4.93 2.52 -5.21
C VAL A 17 -4.76 2.50 -6.73
N LYS A 18 -4.39 1.36 -7.33
CA LYS A 18 -4.33 1.20 -8.79
C LYS A 18 -5.70 1.28 -9.44
N ALA A 19 -6.75 0.78 -8.79
CA ALA A 19 -8.12 0.88 -9.27
C ALA A 19 -8.57 2.34 -9.32
N VAL A 20 -8.22 3.17 -8.33
CA VAL A 20 -8.44 4.62 -8.37
C VAL A 20 -7.79 5.24 -9.62
N ILE A 21 -6.56 4.86 -9.94
CA ILE A 21 -5.85 5.37 -11.13
C ILE A 21 -6.56 4.96 -12.41
N VAL A 22 -6.90 3.67 -12.55
CA VAL A 22 -7.61 3.17 -13.73
C VAL A 22 -8.98 3.81 -13.88
N GLU A 23 -9.72 3.98 -12.80
CA GLU A 23 -11.03 4.63 -12.83
C GLU A 23 -10.92 6.10 -13.22
N HIS A 24 -9.89 6.80 -12.71
CA HIS A 24 -9.76 8.25 -12.93
C HIS A 24 -9.17 8.58 -14.30
N TYR A 25 -8.31 7.71 -14.84
CA TYR A 25 -7.54 8.01 -16.05
C TYR A 25 -7.77 7.00 -17.18
N SER A 26 -8.57 5.95 -16.97
CA SER A 26 -8.83 4.86 -17.93
C SER A 26 -7.59 4.05 -18.36
N PHE A 27 -6.44 4.26 -17.71
CA PHE A 27 -5.23 3.49 -17.95
C PHE A 27 -4.33 3.45 -16.71
N LEU A 28 -3.52 2.39 -16.58
CA LEU A 28 -2.47 2.30 -15.57
C LEU A 28 -1.10 2.52 -16.24
N PRO A 29 -0.40 3.63 -15.96
CA PRO A 29 0.88 3.89 -16.63
C PRO A 29 1.94 2.84 -16.25
N PRO A 30 2.92 2.56 -17.14
CA PRO A 30 3.95 1.55 -16.90
C PRO A 30 4.76 1.77 -15.62
N HIS A 31 4.92 3.03 -15.21
CA HIS A 31 5.65 3.45 -14.01
C HIS A 31 4.93 3.01 -12.72
N PHE A 32 3.61 2.78 -12.79
CA PHE A 32 2.77 2.32 -11.67
C PHE A 32 2.73 0.78 -11.56
N LYS A 33 3.50 0.06 -12.39
CA LYS A 33 3.65 -1.39 -12.26
C LYS A 33 4.53 -1.79 -11.06
N SER A 34 5.31 -0.86 -10.50
CA SER A 34 6.09 -1.11 -9.29
C SER A 34 5.22 -1.09 -8.04
N HIS A 35 5.53 -1.93 -7.05
CA HIS A 35 4.76 -2.14 -5.82
C HIS A 35 4.89 -1.04 -4.74
N ARG A 36 4.95 0.23 -5.15
CA ARG A 36 5.27 1.36 -4.26
C ARG A 36 4.05 2.18 -3.84
N ILE A 37 3.12 1.56 -3.12
CA ILE A 37 1.81 2.12 -2.75
C ILE A 37 1.83 3.57 -2.20
N VAL A 38 2.83 3.94 -1.38
CA VAL A 38 3.01 5.30 -0.85
C VAL A 38 3.37 6.29 -1.96
N ASN A 39 4.33 5.93 -2.82
CA ASN A 39 4.72 6.78 -3.93
C ASN A 39 3.56 6.99 -4.91
N LEU A 40 2.78 5.93 -5.18
CA LEU A 40 1.59 6.05 -6.04
C LEU A 40 0.57 7.00 -5.41
N SER A 41 0.31 6.87 -4.10
CA SER A 41 -0.60 7.74 -3.36
C SER A 41 -0.17 9.21 -3.38
N HIS A 42 1.14 9.47 -3.28
CA HIS A 42 1.68 10.82 -3.40
C HIS A 42 1.52 11.38 -4.82
N GLN A 43 1.86 10.59 -5.83
CA GLN A 43 1.80 11.01 -7.24
C GLN A 43 0.39 11.40 -7.64
N ILE A 44 -0.62 10.67 -7.17
CA ILE A 44 -2.00 10.94 -7.54
C ILE A 44 -2.70 11.99 -6.66
N GLY A 45 -1.98 12.59 -5.71
CA GLY A 45 -2.57 13.50 -4.72
C GLY A 45 -3.48 12.81 -3.69
N LEU A 46 -3.64 11.50 -3.71
CA LEU A 46 -4.42 10.73 -2.72
C LEU A 46 -3.82 10.86 -1.32
N TRP A 47 -2.49 10.91 -1.20
CA TRP A 47 -1.82 11.01 0.10
C TRP A 47 -2.33 12.19 0.92
N SER A 48 -2.52 13.37 0.31
CA SER A 48 -3.00 14.58 1.00
C SER A 48 -4.47 14.48 1.45
N GLN A 49 -5.24 13.55 0.88
CA GLN A 49 -6.64 13.33 1.22
C GLN A 49 -6.80 12.27 2.33
N LEU A 50 -5.86 11.35 2.47
CA LEU A 50 -5.92 10.28 3.46
C LEU A 50 -5.98 10.81 4.90
N PRO A 51 -6.91 10.29 5.73
CA PRO A 51 -6.88 10.45 7.18
C PRO A 51 -5.54 10.03 7.80
N PRO A 52 -5.11 10.64 8.93
CA PRO A 52 -3.81 10.35 9.54
C PRO A 52 -3.56 8.88 9.89
N ASP A 53 -4.59 8.19 10.39
CA ASP A 53 -4.54 6.77 10.73
C ASP A 53 -4.34 5.89 9.49
N LEU A 54 -5.02 6.22 8.39
CA LEU A 54 -4.87 5.53 7.11
C LEU A 54 -3.52 5.82 6.44
N ARG A 55 -2.95 7.02 6.61
CA ARG A 55 -1.58 7.32 6.16
C ARG A 55 -0.55 6.48 6.90
N SER A 56 -0.64 6.42 8.23
CA SER A 56 0.27 5.61 9.04
C SER A 56 0.18 4.14 8.63
N HIS A 57 -1.04 3.64 8.43
CA HIS A 57 -1.24 2.28 7.95
C HIS A 57 -0.62 2.03 6.56
N LEU A 58 -0.80 2.96 5.62
CA LEU A 58 -0.22 2.85 4.28
C LEU A 58 1.32 2.90 4.30
N ALA A 59 1.90 3.72 5.18
CA ALA A 59 3.35 3.80 5.40
C ALA A 59 3.90 2.50 5.98
N ASP A 60 3.23 1.95 7.00
CA ASP A 60 3.59 0.66 7.59
C ASP A 60 3.52 -0.48 6.57
N MET A 61 2.51 -0.43 5.70
CA MET A 61 2.35 -1.41 4.62
C MET A 61 3.41 -1.27 3.54
N ALA A 62 3.87 -0.06 3.21
CA ALA A 62 4.92 0.13 2.21
C ALA A 62 6.25 -0.56 2.59
N LEU A 63 6.50 -0.77 3.89
CA LEU A 63 7.64 -1.56 4.35
C LEU A 63 7.54 -3.04 3.93
N LEU A 64 6.33 -3.54 3.67
CA LEU A 64 6.06 -4.89 3.19
C LEU A 64 6.22 -5.02 1.66
N ASP A 65 6.56 -3.95 0.93
CA ASP A 65 6.82 -4.08 -0.51
C ASP A 65 8.03 -5.02 -0.73
N PRO A 66 7.85 -6.16 -1.44
CA PRO A 66 8.95 -7.10 -1.69
C PRO A 66 10.09 -6.51 -2.54
N ASN A 67 9.88 -5.33 -3.15
CA ASN A 67 10.86 -4.58 -3.94
C ASN A 67 11.48 -3.40 -3.18
N VAL A 68 11.00 -3.08 -1.97
CA VAL A 68 11.72 -2.18 -1.07
C VAL A 68 12.92 -2.94 -0.55
N ARG A 69 14.05 -2.77 -1.23
CA ARG A 69 15.35 -3.21 -0.73
C ARG A 69 15.64 -2.43 0.54
N ASP A 70 16.01 -3.13 1.60
CA ASP A 70 16.61 -2.47 2.76
C ASP A 70 17.85 -1.71 2.24
N PRO A 71 17.99 -0.39 2.52
CA PRO A 71 19.19 0.35 2.14
C PRO A 71 20.49 -0.29 2.66
N ARG A 72 20.41 -1.14 3.69
CA ARG A 72 21.54 -1.92 4.22
C ARG A 72 21.89 -3.14 3.38
N GLU A 73 21.02 -3.62 2.51
CA GLU A 73 21.29 -4.71 1.55
C GLU A 73 22.05 -4.18 0.32
N THR A 74 23.32 -3.83 0.51
CA THR A 74 24.22 -3.41 -0.59
C THR A 74 24.72 -4.57 -1.46
N ARG A 75 24.31 -5.82 -1.19
CA ARG A 75 24.65 -6.97 -2.04
C ARG A 75 23.46 -7.91 -2.23
N PRO A 76 23.13 -8.28 -3.48
CA PRO A 76 22.18 -9.35 -3.75
C PRO A 76 22.86 -10.68 -3.41
N THR A 77 22.88 -11.03 -2.13
CA THR A 77 23.31 -12.36 -1.70
C THR A 77 22.17 -13.31 -2.00
N ARG A 78 22.39 -14.30 -2.87
CA ARG A 78 21.44 -15.41 -3.10
C ARG A 78 21.13 -16.06 -1.74
N GLY A 79 20.02 -15.69 -1.11
CA GLY A 79 19.61 -16.22 0.19
C GLY A 79 19.38 -15.20 1.31
N ALA A 80 19.48 -13.89 1.08
CA ALA A 80 19.00 -12.92 2.06
C ALA A 80 17.46 -12.99 2.14
N PRO A 81 16.84 -13.05 3.34
CA PRO A 81 15.39 -13.00 3.47
C PRO A 81 14.91 -11.71 2.84
N ARG A 82 13.95 -11.78 1.92
CA ARG A 82 13.37 -10.55 1.33
C ARG A 82 12.91 -9.66 2.49
N ALA A 83 13.09 -8.35 2.40
CA ALA A 83 12.68 -7.39 3.43
C ALA A 83 11.26 -7.68 3.99
N TYR A 84 10.35 -8.14 3.12
CA TYR A 84 9.05 -8.69 3.45
C TYR A 84 9.06 -9.86 4.46
N GLU A 85 9.81 -10.93 4.20
CA GLU A 85 9.87 -12.11 5.07
C GLU A 85 10.48 -11.78 6.45
N SER A 86 11.48 -10.90 6.47
CA SER A 86 12.09 -10.40 7.70
C SER A 86 11.11 -9.58 8.53
N LEU A 87 10.41 -8.62 7.90
CA LEU A 87 9.41 -7.79 8.58
C LEU A 87 8.22 -8.59 9.09
N VAL A 88 7.79 -9.60 8.34
CA VAL A 88 6.72 -10.50 8.78
C VAL A 88 7.16 -11.29 10.00
N SER A 89 8.39 -11.81 9.98
CA SER A 89 8.95 -12.60 11.08
C SER A 89 9.26 -11.76 12.32
N SER A 90 9.61 -10.48 12.16
CA SER A 90 9.92 -9.57 13.26
C SER A 90 8.72 -8.84 13.83
N SER A 91 7.57 -8.87 13.16
CA SER A 91 6.35 -8.19 13.61
C SER A 91 5.66 -8.95 14.75
N SER A 92 5.26 -8.21 15.78
CA SER A 92 4.46 -8.71 16.89
C SER A 92 3.01 -8.98 16.50
N ASN A 93 2.32 -9.79 17.31
CA ASN A 93 0.89 -10.07 17.11
C ASN A 93 0.03 -8.80 17.21
N ALA A 94 0.39 -7.84 18.07
CA ALA A 94 -0.34 -6.59 18.20
C ALA A 94 -0.24 -5.70 16.95
N GLU A 95 0.97 -5.55 16.39
CA GLU A 95 1.17 -4.81 15.12
C GLU A 95 0.38 -5.46 13.98
N TRP A 96 0.35 -6.78 13.98
CA TRP A 96 -0.41 -7.54 13.01
C TRP A 96 -1.92 -7.41 13.17
N GLN A 97 -2.45 -7.49 14.39
CA GLN A 97 -3.86 -7.23 14.68
C GLN A 97 -4.27 -5.81 14.27
N GLN A 98 -3.42 -4.82 14.53
CA GLN A 98 -3.65 -3.44 14.11
C GLN A 98 -3.72 -3.36 12.58
N ARG A 99 -2.76 -3.94 11.85
CA ARG A 99 -2.76 -3.96 10.38
C ARG A 99 -4.01 -4.64 9.82
N LEU A 100 -4.38 -5.79 10.38
CA LEU A 100 -5.57 -6.56 9.96
C LEU A 100 -6.88 -5.82 10.24
N THR A 101 -6.92 -5.00 11.28
CA THR A 101 -8.10 -4.20 11.63
C THR A 101 -8.24 -2.98 10.72
N THR A 102 -7.12 -2.36 10.34
CA THR A 102 -7.13 -1.11 9.57
C THR A 102 -7.26 -1.33 8.05
N ALA A 103 -6.76 -2.45 7.52
CA ALA A 103 -6.77 -2.70 6.07
C ALA A 103 -8.18 -2.74 5.43
N PRO A 104 -9.21 -3.40 6.03
CA PRO A 104 -10.58 -3.33 5.51
C PRO A 104 -11.15 -1.90 5.52
N ARG A 105 -10.79 -1.10 6.53
CA ARG A 105 -11.23 0.30 6.63
C ARG A 105 -10.59 1.16 5.56
N PHE A 106 -9.33 0.90 5.24
CA PHE A 106 -8.64 1.54 4.13
C PHE A 106 -9.35 1.26 2.79
N ILE A 107 -9.66 -0.01 2.51
CA ILE A 107 -10.36 -0.39 1.27
C ILE A 107 -11.74 0.27 1.20
N GLN A 108 -12.51 0.26 2.29
CA GLN A 108 -13.82 0.92 2.35
C GLN A 108 -13.74 2.43 2.12
N TYR A 109 -12.71 3.09 2.66
CA TYR A 109 -12.48 4.52 2.45
C TYR A 109 -12.19 4.83 0.97
N ILE A 110 -11.34 4.03 0.32
CA ILE A 110 -11.07 4.19 -1.11
C ILE A 110 -12.35 4.03 -1.94
N GLU A 111 -13.15 3.00 -1.65
CA GLU A 111 -14.40 2.73 -2.35
C GLU A 111 -15.43 3.87 -2.18
N ARG A 112 -15.71 4.28 -0.94
CA ARG A 112 -16.80 5.22 -0.63
C ARG A 112 -16.40 6.69 -0.74
N ASP A 113 -15.27 7.03 -0.16
CA ASP A 113 -14.89 8.43 0.08
C ASP A 113 -13.95 8.97 -1.01
N VAL A 114 -13.28 8.09 -1.77
CA VAL A 114 -12.46 8.48 -2.92
C VAL A 114 -13.19 8.24 -4.23
N ILE A 115 -13.47 6.98 -4.58
CA ILE A 115 -14.14 6.63 -5.86
C ILE A 115 -15.60 7.06 -5.84
N GLY A 116 -16.33 6.74 -4.78
CA GLY A 116 -17.75 7.07 -4.63
C GLY A 116 -18.07 8.56 -4.47
N THR A 117 -17.06 9.42 -4.31
CA THR A 117 -17.23 10.86 -4.06
C THR A 117 -16.58 11.69 -5.18
N PRO A 118 -17.37 12.21 -6.15
CA PRO A 118 -16.83 12.93 -7.31
C PRO A 118 -15.95 14.14 -6.96
N ALA A 119 -16.24 14.83 -5.86
CA ALA A 119 -15.47 15.98 -5.41
C ALA A 119 -14.10 15.63 -4.80
N ALA A 120 -13.97 14.45 -4.20
CA ALA A 120 -12.69 13.93 -3.71
C ALA A 120 -11.89 13.33 -4.86
N PHE A 121 -12.57 12.57 -5.71
CA PHE A 121 -12.03 11.99 -6.92
C PHE A 121 -11.44 13.06 -7.85
N GLY A 122 -12.18 14.12 -8.18
CA GLY A 122 -11.72 15.19 -9.07
C GLY A 122 -10.59 16.07 -8.52
N LYS A 123 -10.18 15.89 -7.25
CA LYS A 123 -8.99 16.53 -6.66
C LYS A 123 -7.72 15.72 -6.87
N LEU A 124 -7.83 14.49 -7.37
CA LEU A 124 -6.67 13.67 -7.70
C LEU A 124 -5.96 14.27 -8.92
N THR A 125 -4.64 14.35 -8.83
CA THR A 125 -3.78 14.98 -9.84
C THR A 125 -2.93 13.92 -10.52
N PHE A 126 -2.51 14.15 -11.75
CA PHE A 126 -1.45 13.37 -12.40
C PHE A 126 -0.28 14.30 -12.75
#